data_AF-A0A285YVX0-F1
#
_entry.id   AF-A0A285YVX0-F1
#
_cell.length_a   1.000
_cell.length_b   1.000
_cell.length_c   1.000
_cell.angle_alpha   90.00
_cell.angle_beta   90.00
_cell.angle_gamma   90.00
#
_symmetry.space_group_name_H-M   'P 1'
#
loop_
_entity.id
_entity.type
_entity.pdbx_description
1 polymer ?
#
loop_
_entity_poly.entity_id
_entity_poly.type
_entity_poly.pdbx_seq_one_letter_code
_entity_poly.pdbx_strand_id
1 'polypeptide(L)'
;MSTNLLSPVLTRLKLLMGCETDAELSRALAISPQTLSSWKVRDSIPYSICIAIARQHACSLDWLLLGEPVQHRNADKDDWERDMLERLRTLSADDRQAVLLLIQDKQRIQQLEQQLSALAKHLPDTISR
;
A
#
# COMPACT_ATOMS: atom_id res chain seq x y z
N MET A 1 -0.39 1.66 -24.72
CA MET A 1 -1.70 1.15 -24.24
C MET A 1 -2.12 2.05 -23.11
N SER A 2 -3.01 3.01 -23.36
CA SER A 2 -3.49 3.92 -22.33
C SER A 2 -4.31 3.11 -21.32
N THR A 3 -3.79 2.92 -20.12
CA THR A 3 -4.46 2.20 -19.04
C THR A 3 -5.68 3.03 -18.63
N ASN A 4 -6.88 2.69 -19.13
CA ASN A 4 -8.10 3.40 -18.77
C ASN A 4 -8.49 3.02 -17.33
N LEU A 5 -8.02 3.82 -16.36
CA LEU A 5 -8.23 3.56 -14.93
C LEU A 5 -9.63 3.97 -14.48
N LEU A 6 -10.29 4.87 -15.20
CA LEU A 6 -11.61 5.36 -14.84
C LEU A 6 -12.70 4.29 -15.00
N SER A 7 -12.68 3.51 -16.08
CA SER A 7 -13.73 2.51 -16.34
C SER A 7 -13.88 1.51 -15.19
N PRO A 8 -12.80 0.88 -14.68
CA PRO A 8 -12.88 0.04 -13.48
C PRO A 8 -13.40 0.76 -12.23
N VAL A 9 -13.04 2.04 -12.03
CA VAL A 9 -13.53 2.84 -10.87
C VAL A 9 -15.03 3.09 -10.98
N LEU A 10 -15.53 3.46 -12.16
CA LEU A 10 -16.96 3.67 -12.39
C LEU A 10 -17.76 2.37 -12.20
N THR A 11 -17.24 1.23 -12.63
CA THR A 11 -17.86 -0.08 -12.38
C THR A 11 -17.99 -0.39 -10.89
N ARG A 12 -16.95 -0.09 -10.10
CA ARG A 12 -16.99 -0.28 -8.64
C ARG A 12 -17.93 0.70 -7.94
N LEU A 13 -17.97 1.96 -8.38
CA LEU A 13 -18.94 2.94 -7.91
C LEU A 13 -20.37 2.48 -8.18
N LYS A 14 -20.64 1.95 -9.37
CA LYS A 14 -21.94 1.36 -9.74
C LYS A 14 -22.32 0.19 -8.84
N LEU A 15 -21.40 -0.76 -8.65
CA LEU A 15 -21.59 -1.92 -7.79
C LEU A 15 -21.96 -1.50 -6.35
N LEU A 16 -21.23 -0.53 -5.81
CA LEU A 16 -21.40 -0.07 -4.42
C LEU A 16 -22.67 0.75 -4.21
N MET A 17 -23.14 1.46 -5.24
CA MET A 17 -24.38 2.23 -5.24
C MET A 17 -25.60 1.44 -5.74
N GLY A 18 -25.43 0.16 -6.13
CA GLY A 18 -26.51 -0.66 -6.71
C GLY A 18 -27.05 -0.11 -8.03
N CYS A 19 -26.22 0.57 -8.82
CA CYS A 19 -26.59 1.18 -10.10
C CYS A 19 -26.10 0.31 -11.27
N GLU A 20 -26.92 0.11 -12.30
CA GLU A 20 -26.52 -0.61 -13.51
C GLU A 20 -26.13 0.39 -14.62
N THR A 21 -26.85 1.51 -14.68
CA THR A 21 -26.68 2.51 -15.73
C THR A 21 -25.90 3.74 -15.26
N ASP A 22 -25.28 4.46 -16.21
CA ASP A 22 -24.66 5.75 -15.92
C ASP A 22 -25.68 6.81 -15.48
N ALA A 23 -26.93 6.69 -15.96
CA ALA A 23 -28.02 7.57 -15.58
C ALA A 23 -28.46 7.34 -14.13
N GLU A 24 -28.43 6.10 -13.63
CA GLU A 24 -28.62 5.80 -12.22
C GLU A 24 -27.45 6.32 -11.38
N LEU A 25 -26.22 6.05 -11.79
CA LEU A 25 -25.05 6.52 -11.05
C LEU A 25 -25.01 8.06 -10.96
N SER A 26 -25.32 8.77 -12.05
CA SER A 26 -25.34 10.24 -12.02
C SER A 26 -26.41 10.78 -11.08
N ARG A 27 -27.60 10.17 -11.03
CA ARG A 27 -28.65 10.50 -10.05
C ARG A 27 -28.20 10.19 -8.61
N ALA A 28 -27.62 9.01 -8.39
CA ALA A 28 -27.17 8.57 -7.07
C ALA A 28 -26.03 9.45 -6.51
N LEU A 29 -25.16 9.96 -7.38
CA LEU A 29 -24.08 10.89 -7.04
C LEU A 29 -24.52 12.36 -7.05
N ALA A 30 -25.79 12.67 -7.36
CA ALA A 30 -26.32 14.01 -7.52
C ALA A 30 -25.52 14.90 -8.50
N ILE A 31 -25.05 14.33 -9.60
CA ILE A 31 -24.31 15.01 -10.66
C ILE A 31 -25.10 15.00 -11.98
N SER A 32 -24.77 15.91 -12.89
CA SER A 32 -25.37 15.87 -14.23
C SER A 32 -24.82 14.68 -15.04
N PRO A 33 -25.62 14.06 -15.94
CA PRO A 33 -25.12 13.05 -16.86
C PRO A 33 -23.97 13.57 -17.74
N GLN A 34 -23.98 14.86 -18.07
CA GLN A 34 -22.91 15.52 -18.81
C GLN A 34 -21.58 15.50 -18.04
N THR A 35 -21.61 15.69 -16.72
CA THR A 35 -20.43 15.62 -15.85
C THR A 35 -19.80 14.24 -15.90
N LEU A 36 -20.62 13.19 -15.80
CA LEU A 36 -20.15 11.81 -15.86
C LEU A 36 -19.57 11.47 -17.25
N SER A 37 -20.24 11.90 -18.33
CA SER A 37 -19.69 11.79 -19.69
C SER A 37 -18.37 12.52 -19.84
N SER A 38 -18.23 13.69 -19.22
CA SER A 38 -17.01 14.50 -19.25
C SER A 38 -15.84 13.79 -18.57
N TRP A 39 -16.06 13.09 -17.47
CA TRP A 39 -15.05 12.25 -16.83
C TRP A 39 -14.58 11.13 -17.76
N LYS A 40 -15.52 10.43 -18.41
CA LYS A 40 -15.21 9.34 -19.35
C LYS A 40 -14.35 9.80 -20.53
N VAL A 41 -14.70 10.93 -21.13
CA VAL A 41 -13.94 11.51 -22.25
C VAL A 41 -12.53 11.92 -21.84
N ARG A 42 -12.38 12.46 -20.63
CA ARG A 42 -11.07 12.92 -20.11
C ARG A 42 -10.28 11.86 -19.35
N ASP A 43 -10.80 10.63 -19.22
CA ASP A 43 -10.25 9.58 -18.36
C ASP A 43 -9.91 10.08 -16.95
N SER A 44 -10.75 10.95 -16.40
CA SER A 44 -10.48 11.69 -15.17
C SER A 44 -11.27 11.10 -13.99
N ILE A 45 -10.55 10.66 -12.96
CA ILE A 45 -11.13 10.05 -11.76
C ILE A 45 -11.64 11.15 -10.82
N PRO A 46 -12.92 11.11 -10.39
CA PRO A 46 -13.46 12.05 -9.42
C PRO A 46 -13.06 11.65 -7.99
N TYR A 47 -11.82 11.93 -7.60
CA TYR A 47 -11.26 11.50 -6.30
C TYR A 47 -12.06 12.00 -5.09
N SER A 48 -12.55 13.24 -5.11
CA SER A 48 -13.37 13.80 -4.03
C SER A 48 -14.65 13.00 -3.79
N ILE A 49 -15.30 12.57 -4.87
CA ILE A 49 -16.50 11.72 -4.82
C ILE A 49 -16.13 10.33 -4.34
N CYS A 50 -15.04 9.75 -4.84
CA CYS A 50 -14.58 8.43 -4.40
C CYS A 50 -14.33 8.41 -2.88
N ILE A 51 -13.70 9.46 -2.33
CA ILE A 51 -13.46 9.60 -0.89
C ILE A 51 -14.78 9.73 -0.11
N ALA A 52 -15.71 10.56 -0.59
CA ALA A 52 -17.00 10.76 0.07
C ALA A 52 -17.80 9.45 0.13
N ILE A 53 -17.88 8.73 -1.00
CA ILE A 53 -18.56 7.44 -1.10
C ILE A 53 -17.88 6.37 -0.24
N ALA A 54 -16.54 6.31 -0.25
CA ALA A 54 -15.80 5.38 0.59
C ALA A 54 -16.09 5.58 2.08
N ARG A 55 -16.18 6.85 2.52
CA ARG A 55 -16.58 7.18 3.89
C ARG A 55 -18.04 6.82 4.18
N GLN A 56 -18.95 7.11 3.26
CA GLN A 56 -20.38 6.88 3.43
C GLN A 56 -20.72 5.38 3.51
N HIS A 57 -20.08 4.55 2.69
CA HIS A 57 -20.32 3.11 2.63
C HIS A 57 -19.33 2.27 3.46
N ALA A 58 -18.49 2.94 4.26
CA ALA A 58 -17.43 2.30 5.05
C ALA A 58 -16.59 1.30 4.24
N CYS A 59 -16.25 1.64 2.99
CA CYS A 59 -15.45 0.80 2.11
C CYS A 59 -14.01 1.33 2.00
N SER A 60 -13.07 0.44 1.64
CA SER A 60 -11.69 0.86 1.38
C SER A 60 -11.62 1.72 0.12
N LEU A 61 -10.99 2.89 0.24
CA LEU A 61 -10.69 3.75 -0.91
C LEU A 61 -9.71 3.07 -1.88
N ASP A 62 -8.76 2.31 -1.35
CA ASP A 62 -7.80 1.56 -2.15
C ASP A 62 -8.51 0.50 -3.00
N TRP A 63 -9.48 -0.20 -2.41
CA TRP A 63 -10.32 -1.11 -3.19
C TRP A 63 -11.14 -0.37 -4.25
N LEU A 64 -11.65 0.83 -3.96
CA LEU A 64 -12.44 1.63 -4.89
C LEU A 64 -11.63 2.23 -6.05
N LEU A 65 -10.32 2.48 -5.84
CA LEU A 65 -9.43 3.06 -6.86
C LEU A 65 -8.58 2.01 -7.58
N LEU A 66 -8.01 1.05 -6.84
CA LEU A 66 -7.04 0.07 -7.34
C LEU A 66 -7.67 -1.29 -7.70
N GLY A 67 -8.80 -1.65 -7.10
CA GLY A 67 -9.61 -2.81 -7.48
C GLY A 67 -9.10 -4.12 -6.89
N GLU A 68 -7.93 -4.04 -6.27
CA GLU A 68 -7.43 -5.07 -5.40
C GLU A 68 -8.19 -4.94 -4.08
N PRO A 69 -8.86 -6.00 -3.58
CA PRO A 69 -9.17 -6.04 -2.15
C PRO A 69 -7.86 -5.76 -1.40
N VAL A 70 -7.96 -5.29 -0.16
CA VAL A 70 -6.79 -5.29 0.75
C VAL A 70 -6.46 -6.76 1.08
N GLN A 71 -6.14 -7.56 0.07
CA GLN A 71 -5.17 -8.62 0.17
C GLN A 71 -3.94 -7.90 0.65
N HIS A 72 -3.73 -7.96 1.96
CA HIS A 72 -2.47 -7.67 2.58
C HIS A 72 -1.46 -8.50 1.77
N ARG A 73 -0.82 -7.88 0.75
CA ARG A 73 0.08 -8.56 -0.18
C ARG A 73 1.29 -9.15 0.55
N ASN A 74 1.38 -8.90 1.86
CA ASN A 74 2.32 -9.43 2.81
C ASN A 74 1.63 -9.95 4.08
N ALA A 75 0.43 -10.55 4.04
CA ALA A 75 -0.28 -10.97 5.26
C ALA A 75 0.61 -11.68 6.31
N ASP A 76 1.50 -12.60 5.90
CA ASP A 76 2.45 -13.26 6.81
C ASP A 76 3.62 -12.35 7.28
N LYS A 77 4.09 -11.41 6.45
CA LYS A 77 5.16 -10.46 6.83
C LYS A 77 4.61 -9.32 7.68
N ASP A 78 3.44 -8.82 7.34
CA ASP A 78 2.73 -7.78 8.05
C ASP A 78 2.24 -8.28 9.41
N ASP A 79 1.88 -9.57 9.55
CA ASP A 79 1.39 -10.12 10.82
C ASP A 79 2.48 -10.13 11.91
N TRP A 80 3.69 -10.62 11.59
CA TRP A 80 4.80 -10.56 12.57
C TRP A 80 5.27 -9.12 12.82
N GLU A 81 5.30 -8.26 11.79
CA GLU A 81 5.66 -6.84 11.97
C GLU A 81 4.64 -6.13 12.86
N ARG A 82 3.35 -6.41 12.67
CA ARG A 82 2.26 -5.84 13.48
C ARG A 82 2.31 -6.35 14.92
N ASP A 83 2.42 -7.66 15.15
CA ASP A 83 2.56 -8.25 16.49
C ASP A 83 3.80 -7.70 17.21
N MET A 84 4.94 -7.62 16.50
CA MET A 84 6.18 -7.04 17.05
C MET A 84 6.01 -5.57 17.43
N LEU A 85 5.39 -4.75 16.56
CA LEU A 85 5.12 -3.34 16.86
C LEU A 85 4.16 -3.17 18.03
N GLU A 86 3.15 -4.05 18.15
CA GLU A 86 2.21 -4.04 19.26
C GLU A 86 2.91 -4.35 20.58
N ARG A 87 3.76 -5.39 20.62
CA ARG A 87 4.58 -5.73 21.79
C ARG A 87 5.55 -4.61 22.15
N LEU A 88 6.23 -4.00 21.17
CA LEU A 88 7.12 -2.88 21.44
C LEU A 88 6.37 -1.69 22.05
N ARG A 89 5.12 -1.46 21.64
CA ARG A 89 4.29 -0.37 22.18
C ARG A 89 3.82 -0.60 23.62
N THR A 90 3.83 -1.83 24.13
CA THR A 90 3.51 -2.09 25.54
C THR A 90 4.71 -1.92 26.48
N LEU A 91 5.94 -1.95 25.94
CA LEU A 91 7.16 -1.74 26.70
C LEU A 91 7.36 -0.28 27.14
N SER A 92 8.12 -0.09 28.22
CA SER A 92 8.56 1.23 28.71
C SER A 92 9.56 1.89 27.74
N ALA A 93 9.83 3.18 27.92
CA ALA A 93 10.80 3.90 27.07
C ALA A 93 12.22 3.33 27.18
N ASP A 94 12.64 2.97 28.40
CA ASP A 94 13.96 2.40 28.66
C ASP A 94 14.11 1.00 28.03
N ASP A 95 13.06 0.17 28.12
CA ASP A 95 13.06 -1.16 27.51
C ASP A 95 13.09 -1.09 25.98
N ARG A 96 12.37 -0.13 25.37
CA ARG A 96 12.44 0.09 23.92
C ARG A 96 13.83 0.53 23.49
N GLN A 97 14.49 1.37 24.28
CA GLN A 97 15.86 1.81 24.01
C GLN A 97 16.85 0.64 24.10
N ALA A 98 16.67 -0.28 25.06
CA ALA A 98 17.47 -1.50 25.15
C ALA A 98 17.28 -2.39 23.92
N VAL A 99 16.03 -2.56 23.44
CA VAL A 99 15.76 -3.31 22.20
C VAL A 99 16.40 -2.63 20.99
N LEU A 100 16.39 -1.30 20.92
CA LEU A 100 17.05 -0.56 19.84
C LEU A 100 18.56 -0.83 19.81
N LEU A 101 19.22 -0.88 20.97
CA LEU A 101 20.64 -1.18 21.06
C LEU A 101 20.95 -2.60 20.55
N LEU A 102 20.14 -3.59 20.93
CA LEU A 102 20.27 -4.97 20.43
C LEU A 102 20.14 -5.05 18.90
N ILE A 103 19.24 -4.27 18.32
CA ILE A 103 19.06 -4.19 16.86
C ILE A 103 20.31 -3.58 16.22
N GLN A 104 20.85 -2.49 16.78
CA GLN A 104 22.05 -1.83 16.27
C GLN A 104 23.27 -2.75 16.30
N ASP A 105 23.46 -3.48 17.40
CA ASP A 105 24.56 -4.44 17.54
C ASP A 105 24.46 -5.53 16.48
N LYS A 106 23.27 -6.09 16.27
CA LYS A 106 23.03 -7.10 15.24
C LYS A 106 23.34 -6.59 13.84
N GLN A 107 22.91 -5.37 13.51
CA GLN A 107 23.20 -4.74 12.22
C GLN A 107 24.70 -4.50 12.02
N ARG A 108 25.40 -4.06 13.07
CA ARG A 108 26.84 -3.82 13.01
C ARG A 108 27.63 -5.10 12.79
N ILE A 109 27.25 -6.20 13.46
CA ILE A 109 27.87 -7.51 13.24
C ILE A 109 27.68 -7.96 11.79
N GLN A 110 26.46 -7.89 11.26
CA GLN A 110 26.17 -8.27 9.88
C GLN A 110 26.98 -7.44 8.86
N GLN A 111 27.13 -6.14 9.12
CA GLN A 111 27.96 -5.27 8.27
C GLN A 111 29.44 -5.69 8.29
N LEU A 112 29.98 -6.00 9.47
CA LEU A 112 31.36 -6.48 9.61
C LEU A 112 31.57 -7.81 8.89
N GLU A 113 30.63 -8.75 9.02
CA GLU A 113 30.65 -10.04 8.31
C GLU A 113 30.64 -9.85 6.79
N GLN A 114 29.83 -8.93 6.28
CA GLN A 114 29.79 -8.59 4.86
C GLN A 114 31.11 -7.98 4.37
N GLN A 115 31.71 -7.08 5.16
CA GLN A 115 33.02 -6.49 4.85
C GLN A 115 34.14 -7.53 4.84
N LEU A 116 34.17 -8.42 5.83
CA LEU A 116 35.12 -9.53 5.90
C LEU A 116 34.96 -10.47 4.70
N SER A 117 33.72 -10.84 4.34
CA SER A 117 33.43 -11.67 3.16
C SER A 117 33.91 -11.00 1.86
N ALA A 118 33.69 -9.69 1.72
CA ALA A 118 34.15 -8.94 0.57
C ALA A 118 35.69 -8.91 0.48
N LEU A 119 36.39 -8.62 1.58
CA LEU A 119 37.85 -8.62 1.63
C LEU A 119 38.43 -10.00 1.33
N ALA A 120 37.86 -11.07 1.89
CA ALA A 120 38.28 -12.44 1.63
C ALA A 120 38.16 -12.83 0.15
N LYS A 121 37.12 -12.36 -0.55
CA LYS A 121 36.94 -12.58 -2.00
C LYS A 121 37.95 -11.83 -2.87
N HIS A 122 38.54 -10.75 -2.37
CA HIS A 122 39.48 -9.91 -3.10
C HIS A 122 40.94 -10.15 -2.69
N LEU A 123 41.22 -11.10 -1.79
CA LEU A 123 42.57 -11.51 -1.48
C LEU A 123 43.11 -12.31 -2.68
N PRO A 124 44.07 -11.79 -3.47
CA PRO A 124 44.67 -12.58 -4.55
C PRO A 124 45.53 -13.69 -3.94
N ASP A 125 45.92 -14.68 -4.74
CA ASP A 125 46.89 -15.76 -4.46
C ASP A 125 48.31 -15.27 -4.06
N THR A 126 48.44 -14.14 -3.36
CA THR A 126 49.70 -13.50 -2.97
C THR A 126 50.48 -14.24 -1.88
N ILE A 127 50.00 -15.41 -1.43
CA ILE A 127 50.74 -16.29 -0.50
C ILE A 127 51.40 -17.47 -1.25
N SER A 128 51.22 -17.61 -2.57
CA SER A 128 52.00 -18.58 -3.37
C SER A 128 53.32 -17.96 -3.87
N ARG A 129 54.29 -17.77 -2.97
CA ARG A 129 55.73 -17.68 -3.32
C ARG A 129 56.62 -18.21 -2.21
#